data_AF-A0A645H8Q5-F1
#
_entry.id   AF-A0A645H8Q5-F1
#
_cell.length_a   1.000
_cell.length_b   1.000
_cell.length_c   1.000
_cell.angle_alpha   90.00
_cell.angle_beta   90.00
_cell.angle_gamma   90.00
#
_symmetry.space_group_name_H-M   'P 1'
#
loop_
_entity.id
_entity.type
_entity.pdbx_description
1 polymer ?
#
loop_
_entity_poly.entity_id
_entity_poly.type
_entity_poly.pdbx_seq_one_letter_code
_entity_poly.pdbx_strand_id
1 'polypeptide(L)'
;MLNEIKASPHPDNLIEEFITYKYPNSNRFTKNFYRNIVKINTRHIDSEELLGKIYRNISYSMFLLMPLFALFLNMLYFRSRKHYSNHLVFSMYFHSLAFLILIVSMIFNWAGLRIDLFFILAILTYLLIMLKKVYGQRWAKTSLKFIILAFNYSLSILIVLALGVALSIIV
;
A
#
# COMPACT_ATOMS: atom_id res chain seq x y z
N MET A 1 26.69 6.78 -24.26
CA MET A 1 26.15 7.50 -23.09
C MET A 1 25.31 6.67 -22.12
N LEU A 2 24.04 6.29 -22.34
CA LEU A 2 23.27 5.56 -21.30
C LEU A 2 23.91 4.22 -20.86
N ASN A 3 24.50 3.49 -21.81
CA ASN A 3 25.26 2.27 -21.52
C ASN A 3 26.60 2.54 -20.81
N GLU A 4 27.19 3.73 -20.98
CA GLU A 4 28.43 4.16 -20.28
C GLU A 4 28.12 4.58 -18.84
N ILE A 5 26.98 5.22 -18.60
CA ILE A 5 26.51 5.54 -17.23
C ILE A 5 26.28 4.25 -16.44
N LYS A 6 25.77 3.20 -17.09
CA LYS A 6 25.50 1.90 -16.46
C LYS A 6 26.78 1.09 -16.15
N ALA A 7 27.85 1.32 -16.89
CA ALA A 7 29.14 0.63 -16.73
C ALA A 7 30.15 1.41 -15.86
N SER A 8 29.82 2.64 -15.45
CA SER A 8 30.75 3.52 -14.73
C SER A 8 30.69 3.32 -13.20
N PRO A 9 31.85 3.28 -12.51
CA PRO A 9 31.91 3.20 -11.05
C PRO A 9 31.41 4.48 -10.35
N HIS A 10 31.30 5.61 -11.07
CA HIS A 10 30.76 6.87 -10.56
C HIS A 10 29.67 7.42 -11.50
N PRO A 11 28.43 6.91 -11.40
CA PRO A 11 27.34 7.24 -12.32
C PRO A 11 26.82 8.67 -12.15
N ASP A 12 26.97 9.29 -10.98
CA ASP A 12 26.41 10.62 -10.69
C ASP A 12 26.91 11.74 -11.62
N ASN A 13 28.22 11.76 -11.92
CA ASN A 13 28.82 12.83 -12.74
C ASN A 13 28.39 12.70 -14.21
N LEU A 14 28.33 11.47 -14.72
CA LEU A 14 27.88 11.20 -16.09
C LEU A 14 26.38 11.45 -16.27
N ILE A 15 25.58 11.27 -15.20
CA ILE A 15 24.15 11.65 -15.21
C ILE A 15 24.01 13.17 -15.28
N GLU A 16 24.80 13.93 -14.52
CA GLU A 16 24.76 15.39 -14.59
C GLU A 16 25.24 15.94 -15.95
N GLU A 17 26.29 15.33 -16.51
CA GLU A 17 26.79 15.67 -17.85
C GLU A 17 25.75 15.37 -18.93
N PHE A 18 25.11 14.19 -18.87
CA PHE A 18 24.02 13.82 -19.77
C PHE A 18 22.82 14.77 -19.69
N ILE A 19 22.41 15.17 -18.48
CA ILE A 19 21.28 16.09 -18.28
C ILE A 19 21.63 17.49 -18.76
N THR A 20 22.86 17.96 -18.53
CA THR A 20 23.30 19.29 -18.94
C THR A 20 23.47 19.37 -20.46
N TYR A 21 23.95 18.30 -21.10
CA TYR A 21 24.04 18.19 -22.55
C TYR A 21 22.66 18.12 -23.22
N LYS A 22 21.75 17.28 -22.70
CA LYS A 22 20.42 17.07 -23.30
C LYS A 22 19.40 18.16 -22.97
N TYR A 23 19.54 18.83 -21.82
CA TYR A 23 18.62 19.87 -21.34
C TYR A 23 19.35 21.08 -20.73
N PRO A 24 20.09 21.85 -21.55
CA PRO A 24 20.99 22.90 -21.08
C PRO A 24 20.28 24.05 -20.34
N ASN A 25 19.07 24.42 -20.77
CA ASN A 25 18.31 25.54 -20.21
C ASN A 25 17.13 25.12 -19.32
N SER A 26 17.26 23.97 -18.63
CA SER A 26 16.19 23.43 -17.78
C SER A 26 16.25 23.98 -16.35
N ASN A 27 15.07 24.25 -15.77
CA ASN A 27 14.94 24.69 -14.39
C ASN A 27 15.47 23.64 -13.40
N ARG A 28 15.88 24.09 -12.21
CA ARG A 28 16.41 23.21 -11.13
C ARG A 28 15.48 22.03 -10.82
N PHE A 29 14.16 22.26 -10.84
CA PHE A 29 13.17 21.21 -10.65
C PHE A 29 13.23 20.13 -11.75
N THR A 30 13.32 20.55 -13.00
CA THR A 30 13.42 19.67 -14.17
C THR A 30 14.72 18.86 -14.15
N LYS A 31 15.85 19.50 -13.78
CA LYS A 31 17.12 18.79 -13.59
C LYS A 31 17.03 17.73 -12.49
N ASN A 32 16.42 18.04 -11.35
CA ASN A 32 16.22 17.07 -10.26
C ASN A 32 15.30 15.92 -10.69
N PHE A 33 14.25 16.20 -11.45
CA PHE A 33 13.34 15.18 -11.96
C PHE A 33 14.07 14.22 -12.91
N TYR A 34 14.77 14.72 -13.94
CA TYR A 34 15.51 13.86 -14.86
C TYR A 34 16.68 13.14 -14.18
N ARG A 35 17.33 13.76 -13.20
CA ARG A 35 18.38 13.10 -12.39
C ARG A 35 17.83 11.88 -11.68
N ASN A 36 16.65 12.00 -11.06
CA ASN A 36 16.01 10.87 -10.39
C ASN A 36 15.59 9.79 -11.41
N ILE A 37 14.99 10.16 -12.55
CA ILE A 37 14.60 9.19 -13.59
C ILE A 37 15.80 8.43 -14.17
N VAL A 38 16.91 9.11 -14.46
CA VAL A 38 18.12 8.45 -15.00
C VAL A 38 18.79 7.60 -13.91
N LYS A 39 18.87 8.08 -12.65
CA LYS A 39 19.35 7.28 -11.51
C LYS A 39 18.58 5.97 -11.34
N ILE A 40 17.26 5.99 -11.53
CA ILE A 40 16.39 4.80 -11.46
C ILE A 40 16.70 3.83 -12.61
N ASN A 41 16.94 4.33 -13.82
CA ASN A 41 17.21 3.49 -14.99
C ASN A 41 18.64 2.92 -15.03
N THR A 42 19.58 3.53 -14.29
CA THR A 42 20.99 3.09 -14.22
C THR A 42 21.34 2.33 -12.94
N ARG A 43 20.62 2.56 -11.83
CA ARG A 43 20.64 1.61 -10.71
C ARG A 43 19.94 0.33 -11.15
N HIS A 44 20.65 -0.79 -11.04
CA HIS A 44 19.98 -2.06 -10.81
C HIS A 44 19.23 -1.89 -9.50
N ILE A 45 17.94 -1.60 -9.57
CA ILE A 45 17.11 -1.49 -8.40
C ILE A 45 17.03 -2.89 -7.82
N ASP A 46 17.89 -3.18 -6.83
CA ASP A 46 17.82 -4.44 -6.12
C ASP A 46 16.45 -4.53 -5.47
N SER A 47 15.74 -5.62 -5.76
CA SER A 47 14.42 -5.88 -5.20
C SER A 47 14.42 -5.80 -3.67
N GLU A 48 15.54 -6.18 -3.05
CA GLU A 48 15.77 -6.11 -1.60
C GLU A 48 15.78 -4.67 -1.06
N GLU A 49 16.37 -3.71 -1.77
CA GLU A 49 16.40 -2.30 -1.34
C GLU A 49 14.99 -1.68 -1.40
N LEU A 50 14.23 -1.99 -2.46
CA LEU A 50 12.83 -1.55 -2.57
C LEU A 50 11.96 -2.16 -1.49
N LEU A 51 12.08 -3.47 -1.24
CA LEU A 51 11.33 -4.16 -0.21
C LEU A 51 11.62 -3.54 1.16
N GLY A 52 12.90 -3.34 1.50
CA GLY A 52 13.30 -2.70 2.75
C GLY A 52 12.73 -1.29 2.94
N LYS A 53 12.64 -0.49 1.87
CA LYS A 53 12.01 0.84 1.91
C LYS A 53 10.48 0.76 2.04
N ILE A 54 9.81 -0.17 1.35
CA ILE A 54 8.35 -0.40 1.49
C ILE A 54 8.00 -0.84 2.91
N TYR A 55 8.76 -1.78 3.49
CA TYR A 55 8.55 -2.25 4.86
C TYR A 55 8.63 -1.12 5.89
N ARG A 56 9.55 -0.17 5.70
CA ARG A 56 9.71 0.98 6.59
C ARG A 56 8.46 1.87 6.66
N ASN A 57 7.72 1.96 5.56
CA ASN A 57 6.57 2.84 5.44
C ASN A 57 5.22 2.10 5.61
N ILE A 58 5.23 0.79 5.84
CA ILE A 58 4.01 -0.02 5.86
C ILE A 58 3.06 0.39 6.98
N SER A 59 3.58 0.73 8.17
CA SER A 59 2.76 1.14 9.31
C SER A 59 1.99 2.44 9.05
N TYR A 60 2.66 3.44 8.45
CA TYR A 60 2.02 4.71 8.08
C TYR A 60 0.96 4.51 7.00
N SER A 61 1.29 3.72 5.98
CA SER A 61 0.37 3.30 4.93
C SER A 61 -0.88 2.66 5.53
N MET A 62 -0.73 1.69 6.42
CA MET A 62 -1.86 1.00 7.06
C MET A 62 -2.76 1.94 7.87
N PHE A 63 -2.18 2.94 8.54
CA PHE A 63 -2.96 3.93 9.26
C PHE A 63 -3.82 4.78 8.30
N LEU A 64 -3.30 5.13 7.11
CA LEU A 64 -4.05 5.83 6.06
C LEU A 64 -5.15 4.95 5.44
N LEU A 65 -4.95 3.63 5.36
CA LEU A 65 -5.97 2.71 4.86
C LEU A 65 -7.22 2.66 5.76
N MET A 66 -7.10 2.89 7.07
CA MET A 66 -8.25 2.85 7.99
C MET A 66 -9.35 3.90 7.67
N PRO A 67 -9.05 5.21 7.56
CA PRO A 67 -10.05 6.22 7.18
C PRO A 67 -10.56 6.03 5.76
N LEU A 68 -9.73 5.50 4.86
CA LEU A 68 -10.13 5.16 3.50
C LEU A 68 -11.12 3.98 3.46
N PHE A 69 -10.87 2.93 4.25
CA PHE A 69 -11.80 1.82 4.42
C PHE A 69 -13.13 2.28 5.03
N ALA A 70 -13.06 3.16 6.03
CA ALA A 70 -14.25 3.79 6.61
C ALA A 70 -15.03 4.61 5.58
N LEU A 71 -14.34 5.29 4.65
CA LEU A 71 -14.95 6.03 3.56
C LEU A 71 -15.70 5.10 2.60
N PHE A 72 -15.11 3.97 2.21
CA PHE A 72 -15.81 2.97 1.40
C PHE A 72 -17.03 2.41 2.12
N LEU A 73 -16.93 2.11 3.41
CA LEU A 73 -18.08 1.67 4.21
C LEU A 73 -19.17 2.74 4.23
N ASN A 74 -18.82 4.00 4.43
CA ASN A 74 -19.75 5.11 4.42
C ASN A 74 -20.47 5.24 3.07
N MET A 75 -19.75 5.09 1.96
CA MET A 75 -20.32 5.13 0.61
C MET A 75 -21.27 3.94 0.36
N LEU A 76 -20.85 2.73 0.77
CA LEU A 76 -21.60 1.50 0.54
C LEU A 76 -22.82 1.34 1.47
N TYR A 77 -22.75 1.95 2.65
CA TYR A 77 -23.79 1.93 3.68
C TYR A 77 -24.37 3.32 3.98
N PHE A 78 -24.37 4.22 3.00
CA PHE A 78 -24.93 5.57 3.14
C PHE A 78 -26.40 5.57 3.62
N ARG A 79 -27.18 4.54 3.24
CA ARG A 79 -28.57 4.37 3.69
C ARG A 79 -28.73 3.86 5.14
N SER A 80 -27.65 3.51 5.83
CA SER A 80 -27.70 2.90 7.17
C SER A 80 -27.92 3.92 8.30
N ARG A 81 -28.02 5.23 7.98
CA ARG A 81 -28.13 6.35 8.94
C ARG A 81 -27.01 6.41 9.99
N LYS A 82 -25.91 5.67 9.81
CA LYS A 82 -24.74 5.73 10.69
C LYS A 82 -23.84 6.90 10.25
N HIS A 83 -23.28 7.61 11.22
CA HIS A 83 -22.31 8.67 10.94
C HIS A 83 -20.96 8.09 10.52
N TYR A 84 -20.17 8.88 9.77
CA TYR A 84 -18.81 8.50 9.36
C TYR A 84 -17.93 8.06 10.54
N SER A 85 -18.09 8.69 11.71
CA SER A 85 -17.39 8.31 12.95
C SER A 85 -17.63 6.84 13.33
N ASN A 86 -18.84 6.33 13.16
CA ASN A 86 -19.15 4.93 13.45
C ASN A 86 -18.43 3.99 12.46
N HIS A 87 -18.34 4.38 11.19
CA HIS A 87 -17.59 3.63 10.16
C HIS A 87 -16.08 3.67 10.42
N LEU A 88 -15.57 4.79 10.92
CA LEU A 88 -14.16 4.96 11.27
C LEU A 88 -13.77 4.11 12.47
N VAL A 89 -14.56 4.17 13.55
CA VAL A 89 -14.35 3.35 14.74
C VAL A 89 -14.44 1.86 14.39
N PHE A 90 -15.42 1.45 13.57
CA PHE A 90 -15.51 0.09 13.04
C PHE A 90 -14.24 -0.33 12.30
N SER A 91 -13.72 0.53 11.42
CA SER A 91 -12.48 0.28 10.68
C SER A 91 -11.30 0.06 11.62
N MET A 92 -11.13 0.92 12.62
CA MET A 92 -10.06 0.80 13.62
C MET A 92 -10.14 -0.51 14.39
N TYR A 93 -11.32 -0.90 14.89
CA TYR A 93 -11.51 -2.18 15.58
C TYR A 93 -11.19 -3.37 14.68
N PHE A 94 -11.68 -3.36 13.44
CA PHE A 94 -11.41 -4.43 12.48
C PHE A 94 -9.90 -4.58 12.20
N HIS A 95 -9.20 -3.48 11.91
CA HIS A 95 -7.77 -3.52 11.61
C HIS A 95 -6.92 -3.89 12.84
N SER A 96 -7.30 -3.40 14.03
CA SER A 96 -6.62 -3.79 15.28
C SER A 96 -6.68 -5.30 15.50
N LEU A 97 -7.84 -5.92 15.25
CA LEU A 97 -7.99 -7.37 15.36
C LEU A 97 -7.25 -8.10 14.24
N ALA A 98 -7.26 -7.57 13.01
CA ALA A 98 -6.49 -8.13 11.90
C ALA A 98 -4.98 -8.13 12.21
N PHE A 99 -4.43 -7.05 12.78
CA PHE A 99 -3.02 -7.02 13.20
C PHE A 99 -2.71 -8.01 14.31
N LEU A 100 -3.60 -8.15 15.29
CA LEU A 100 -3.43 -9.15 16.34
C LEU A 100 -3.35 -10.56 15.73
N ILE A 101 -4.27 -10.89 14.82
CA ILE A 101 -4.25 -12.17 14.11
C ILE A 101 -2.98 -12.34 13.28
N LEU A 102 -2.50 -11.29 12.60
CA LEU A 102 -1.26 -11.35 11.82
C LEU A 102 -0.02 -11.58 12.70
N ILE A 103 0.05 -10.95 13.87
CA ILE A 103 1.12 -11.19 14.85
C ILE A 103 1.11 -12.65 15.29
N VAL A 104 -0.07 -13.20 15.59
CA VAL A 104 -0.21 -14.63 15.92
C VAL A 104 0.24 -15.50 14.74
N SER A 105 -0.19 -15.19 13.51
CA SER A 105 0.24 -15.90 12.29
C SER A 105 1.76 -15.93 12.13
N MET A 106 2.43 -14.80 12.40
CA MET A 106 3.89 -14.70 12.37
C MET A 106 4.57 -15.62 13.39
N ILE A 107 4.03 -15.72 14.60
CA ILE A 107 4.55 -16.63 15.65
C ILE A 107 4.46 -18.10 15.18
N PHE A 108 3.32 -18.50 14.60
CA PHE A 108 3.13 -19.85 14.08
C PHE A 108 4.07 -20.16 12.91
N ASN A 109 4.27 -19.22 11.99
CA ASN A 109 5.24 -19.38 10.91
C ASN A 109 6.67 -19.54 11.44
N TRP A 110 7.02 -18.80 12.49
CA TRP A 110 8.34 -18.91 13.11
C TRP A 110 8.56 -20.29 13.75
N ALA A 111 7.48 -20.92 14.23
CA ALA A 111 7.46 -22.31 14.68
C ALA A 111 7.43 -23.35 13.55
N GLY A 112 7.48 -22.94 12.28
CA GLY A 112 7.48 -23.82 11.10
C GLY A 112 6.08 -24.26 10.63
N LEU A 113 5.00 -23.76 11.23
CA LEU A 113 3.62 -24.10 10.86
C LEU A 113 3.10 -23.12 9.79
N ARG A 114 2.93 -23.61 8.57
CA ARG A 114 2.41 -22.83 7.43
C ARG A 114 0.89 -22.80 7.41
N ILE A 115 0.28 -22.02 8.30
CA ILE A 115 -1.17 -21.89 8.46
C ILE A 115 -1.71 -20.49 8.09
N ASP A 116 -0.97 -19.72 7.29
CA ASP A 116 -1.36 -18.36 6.89
C ASP A 116 -2.74 -18.27 6.24
N LEU A 117 -3.05 -19.23 5.36
CA LEU A 117 -4.35 -19.31 4.69
C LEU A 117 -5.51 -19.38 5.71
N PHE A 118 -5.31 -20.08 6.82
CA PHE A 118 -6.32 -20.18 7.88
C PHE A 118 -6.56 -18.83 8.55
N PHE A 119 -5.48 -18.10 8.88
CA PHE A 119 -5.59 -16.78 9.47
C PHE A 119 -6.18 -15.73 8.52
N ILE A 120 -5.85 -15.79 7.23
CA ILE A 120 -6.47 -14.95 6.19
C ILE A 120 -7.97 -15.22 6.12
N LEU A 121 -8.38 -16.50 6.10
CA LEU A 121 -9.79 -16.88 6.13
C LEU A 121 -10.47 -16.41 7.42
N ALA A 122 -9.79 -16.47 8.56
CA ALA A 122 -10.32 -15.99 9.84
C ALA A 122 -10.61 -14.48 9.81
N ILE A 123 -9.70 -13.66 9.22
CA ILE A 123 -9.91 -12.22 9.06
C ILE A 123 -11.09 -11.94 8.12
N LEU A 124 -11.18 -12.62 6.98
CA LEU A 124 -12.26 -12.45 6.00
C LEU A 124 -13.63 -12.84 6.58
N THR A 125 -13.71 -13.98 7.28
CA THR A 125 -14.94 -14.45 7.91
C THR A 125 -15.35 -13.53 9.06
N TYR A 126 -14.41 -13.06 9.87
CA TYR A 126 -14.67 -12.06 10.90
C TYR A 126 -15.25 -10.77 10.30
N LEU A 127 -14.66 -10.23 9.23
CA LEU A 127 -15.17 -9.04 8.56
C LEU A 127 -16.62 -9.24 8.09
N LEU A 128 -16.92 -10.37 7.46
CA LEU A 128 -18.25 -10.67 6.95
C LEU A 128 -19.29 -10.77 8.08
N ILE A 129 -18.94 -11.41 9.20
CA ILE A 129 -19.79 -11.49 10.40
C ILE A 129 -19.97 -10.10 11.03
N MET A 130 -18.93 -9.28 11.08
CA MET A 130 -18.99 -7.94 11.67
C MET A 130 -19.88 -7.01 10.83
N LEU A 131 -19.75 -7.04 9.50
CA LEU A 131 -20.65 -6.31 8.59
C LEU A 131 -22.11 -6.74 8.77
N LYS A 132 -22.35 -8.04 8.91
CA LYS A 132 -23.69 -8.58 9.19
C LYS A 132 -24.26 -8.02 10.49
N LYS A 133 -23.51 -8.09 11.59
CA LYS A 133 -23.95 -7.65 12.93
C LYS A 133 -24.16 -6.14 13.01
N VAL A 134 -23.27 -5.34 12.42
CA VAL A 134 -23.30 -3.87 12.55
C VAL A 134 -24.36 -3.22 11.65
N TYR A 135 -24.58 -3.76 10.44
CA TYR A 135 -25.52 -3.17 9.48
C TYR A 135 -26.85 -3.91 9.36
N GLY A 136 -27.02 -5.09 9.97
CA GLY A 136 -28.29 -5.81 10.06
C GLY A 136 -28.90 -6.29 8.74
N GLN A 137 -28.12 -6.38 7.65
CA GLN A 137 -28.65 -6.71 6.31
C GLN A 137 -28.83 -8.23 6.08
N ARG A 138 -29.69 -8.59 5.10
CA ARG A 138 -29.85 -9.99 4.62
C ARG A 138 -28.51 -10.50 4.06
N TRP A 139 -28.21 -11.79 4.24
CA TRP A 139 -26.93 -12.40 3.85
C TRP A 139 -26.54 -12.11 2.40
N ALA A 140 -27.48 -12.23 1.45
CA ALA A 140 -27.22 -11.93 0.03
C ALA A 140 -26.75 -10.48 -0.20
N LYS A 141 -27.37 -9.50 0.46
CA LYS A 141 -26.97 -8.09 0.34
C LYS A 141 -25.61 -7.83 0.99
N THR A 142 -25.36 -8.47 2.15
CA THR A 142 -24.07 -8.36 2.83
C THR A 142 -22.94 -8.96 2.00
N SER A 143 -23.13 -10.12 1.40
CA SER A 143 -22.09 -10.77 0.57
C SER A 143 -21.77 -9.95 -0.68
N LEU A 144 -22.77 -9.40 -1.38
CA LEU A 144 -22.53 -8.52 -2.53
C LEU A 144 -21.73 -7.28 -2.12
N LYS A 145 -22.12 -6.63 -1.02
CA LYS A 145 -21.41 -5.47 -0.49
C LYS A 145 -20.00 -5.82 -0.02
N PHE A 146 -19.83 -6.99 0.58
CA PHE A 146 -18.52 -7.49 0.98
C PHE A 146 -17.60 -7.65 -0.23
N ILE A 147 -18.08 -8.19 -1.35
CA ILE A 147 -17.28 -8.32 -2.59
C ILE A 147 -16.90 -6.94 -3.13
N ILE A 148 -17.84 -6.00 -3.19
CA ILE A 148 -17.57 -4.62 -3.63
C ILE A 148 -16.55 -3.95 -2.71
N LEU A 149 -16.70 -4.12 -1.39
CA LEU A 149 -15.79 -3.57 -0.40
C LEU A 149 -14.39 -4.19 -0.55
N ALA A 150 -14.30 -5.51 -0.68
CA ALA A 150 -13.04 -6.23 -0.87
C ALA A 150 -12.34 -5.77 -2.15
N PHE A 151 -13.08 -5.61 -3.25
CA PHE A 151 -12.52 -5.11 -4.52
C PHE A 151 -11.96 -3.69 -4.40
N ASN A 152 -12.72 -2.76 -3.83
CA ASN A 152 -12.27 -1.37 -3.63
C ASN A 152 -11.09 -1.29 -2.64
N TYR A 153 -11.11 -2.13 -1.60
CA TYR A 153 -10.04 -2.19 -0.62
C TYR A 153 -8.74 -2.74 -1.21
N SER A 154 -8.80 -3.80 -2.03
CA SER A 154 -7.65 -4.32 -2.77
C SER A 154 -7.05 -3.28 -3.72
N LEU A 155 -7.90 -2.53 -4.43
CA LEU A 155 -7.44 -1.44 -5.30
C LEU A 155 -6.74 -0.33 -4.51
N SER A 156 -7.24 -0.04 -3.30
CA SER A 156 -6.62 0.95 -2.41
C SER A 156 -5.27 0.50 -1.87
N ILE A 157 -5.12 -0.78 -1.52
CA ILE A 157 -3.82 -1.35 -1.16
C ILE A 157 -2.82 -1.17 -2.30
N LEU A 158 -3.23 -1.45 -3.55
CA LEU A 158 -2.37 -1.26 -4.72
C LEU A 158 -1.94 0.20 -4.88
N ILE A 159 -2.86 1.16 -4.73
CA ILE A 159 -2.54 2.59 -4.80
C ILE A 159 -1.55 2.97 -3.71
N VAL A 160 -1.77 2.53 -2.46
CA VAL A 160 -0.90 2.87 -1.34
C VAL A 160 0.49 2.24 -1.49
N LEU A 161 0.58 1.02 -2.00
CA LEU A 161 1.86 0.39 -2.34
C LEU A 161 2.58 1.16 -3.45
N ALA A 162 1.87 1.56 -4.51
CA ALA A 162 2.44 2.36 -5.60
C ALA A 162 2.95 3.72 -5.10
N LEU A 163 2.20 4.39 -4.23
CA LEU A 163 2.64 5.62 -3.57
C LEU A 163 3.85 5.37 -2.67
N GLY A 164 3.90 4.26 -1.93
CA GLY A 164 5.05 3.87 -1.13
C GLY A 164 6.32 3.71 -1.96
N VAL A 165 6.20 3.08 -3.14
CA VAL A 165 7.30 2.97 -4.11
C VAL A 165 7.68 4.36 -4.65
N ALA A 166 6.72 5.20 -5.01
CA ALA A 166 7.00 6.56 -5.49
C ALA A 166 7.72 7.42 -4.43
N LEU A 167 7.32 7.32 -3.16
CA LEU A 167 8.00 8.01 -2.05
C LEU A 167 9.40 7.47 -1.80
N SER A 168 9.57 6.13 -1.86
CA SER A 168 10.86 5.46 -1.78
C SER A 168 11.83 5.85 -2.91
N ILE A 169 11.30 6.33 -4.04
CA ILE A 169 12.08 6.86 -5.17
C ILE A 169 12.51 8.31 -4.91
N ILE A 170 11.68 9.09 -4.22
CA ILE A 170 11.91 10.51 -3.94
C ILE A 170 12.85 10.71 -2.75
N VAL A 171 12.78 9.83 -1.73
CA VAL A 171 13.54 9.87 -0.47
C VAL A 171 14.68 8.84 -0.47
#